data_AF-A0A8J4A1F7-F1
#
_entry.id   AF-A0A8J4A1F7-F1
#
_cell.length_a   1.000
_cell.length_b   1.000
_cell.length_c   1.000
_cell.angle_alpha   90.00
_cell.angle_beta   90.00
_cell.angle_gamma   90.00
#
_symmetry.space_group_name_H-M   'P 1'
#
loop_
_entity.id
_entity.type
_entity.pdbx_description
1 polymer ?
#
loop_
_entity_poly.entity_id
_entity_poly.type
_entity_poly.pdbx_seq_one_letter_code
_entity_poly.pdbx_strand_id
1 'polypeptide(L)'
;MDAADALAEHGQDRASSSPAAAANCSGGVRAVSDPPLDQREIAGSDLIILDKTSIRSCRGPVGGWIRRSWRRWQYSAGVADSFEAVQAGTLSARLQSPRILLRQTNWSLLGHAYGSAEDVPRALTRLTDDAPDVRAAALRHLERVNHQNTIYSATAPAALYIAGILNDPRTIPAINANFSALPTTNRSLRAMLLDWLGAMADDVSAQVERVAAKHGFALAELPEVIALRAARPAIFDAVRRYLNDRDDDVRRSAIVAAGLVLDAPELASHRPALLPPLREVLANDPDRRHRAYAKRILLGWGATPPF
;
A
#
# COMPACT_ATOMS: atom_id res chain seq x y z
N MET A 1 -4.41 -29.97 -59.90
CA MET A 1 -4.06 -29.63 -58.51
C MET A 1 -4.49 -28.21 -58.28
N ASP A 2 -5.63 -28.10 -57.59
CA ASP A 2 -6.25 -27.00 -56.82
C ASP A 2 -5.58 -25.61 -56.86
N ALA A 3 -6.24 -24.55 -57.31
CA ALA A 3 -7.48 -23.87 -56.85
C ALA A 3 -7.17 -22.69 -55.92
N ALA A 4 -7.21 -21.48 -56.49
CA ALA A 4 -7.69 -20.25 -55.84
C ALA A 4 -7.75 -19.14 -56.90
N ASP A 5 -8.95 -18.79 -57.38
CA ASP A 5 -9.31 -17.40 -57.64
C ASP A 5 -10.79 -17.24 -58.02
N ALA A 6 -11.31 -16.07 -57.69
CA ALA A 6 -12.66 -15.53 -57.92
C ALA A 6 -13.68 -15.78 -56.80
N LEU A 7 -14.15 -14.67 -56.21
CA LEU A 7 -15.54 -14.26 -56.39
C LEU A 7 -15.72 -12.77 -56.06
N ALA A 8 -16.60 -12.17 -56.85
CA ALA A 8 -16.87 -10.76 -56.97
C ALA A 8 -18.12 -10.32 -56.18
N GLU A 9 -18.18 -9.00 -56.03
CA GLU A 9 -19.28 -8.05 -55.77
C GLU A 9 -20.76 -8.52 -55.73
N HIS A 10 -21.48 -8.04 -54.70
CA HIS A 10 -22.80 -7.36 -54.69
C HIS A 10 -23.10 -7.03 -53.21
N GLY A 11 -23.50 -5.85 -52.73
CA GLY A 11 -24.20 -4.71 -53.33
C GLY A 11 -25.53 -4.51 -52.60
N GLN A 12 -25.75 -3.29 -52.05
CA GLN A 12 -27.02 -2.69 -51.53
C GLN A 12 -27.42 -2.93 -50.07
N ASP A 13 -28.02 -1.99 -49.31
CA ASP A 13 -28.11 -0.52 -49.32
C ASP A 13 -28.99 -0.07 -48.11
N ARG A 14 -28.90 1.22 -47.72
CA ARG A 14 -29.74 2.01 -46.75
C ARG A 14 -29.40 1.85 -45.23
N ALA A 15 -29.31 2.90 -44.41
CA ALA A 15 -29.77 4.30 -44.52
C ALA A 15 -29.03 5.26 -43.54
N SER A 16 -28.77 6.50 -44.00
CA SER A 16 -29.00 7.84 -43.36
C SER A 16 -28.70 8.08 -41.86
N SER A 17 -28.17 9.21 -41.35
CA SER A 17 -27.77 10.51 -41.90
C SER A 17 -27.22 11.36 -40.72
N SER A 18 -26.18 12.15 -40.98
CA SER A 18 -25.67 13.23 -40.11
C SER A 18 -26.56 14.49 -40.20
N PRO A 19 -26.39 15.48 -39.30
CA PRO A 19 -25.74 16.70 -39.80
C PRO A 19 -24.77 17.38 -38.82
N ALA A 20 -23.79 18.06 -39.40
CA ALA A 20 -22.89 19.02 -38.77
C ALA A 20 -23.42 20.45 -38.92
N ALA A 21 -23.02 21.36 -38.03
CA ALA A 21 -22.98 22.79 -38.29
C ALA A 21 -21.85 23.45 -37.47
N ALA A 22 -21.01 24.20 -38.17
CA ALA A 22 -19.92 25.03 -37.66
C ALA A 22 -20.29 26.52 -37.76
N ALA A 23 -19.70 27.37 -36.92
CA ALA A 23 -19.49 28.79 -37.22
C ALA A 23 -18.31 29.38 -36.40
N ASN A 24 -17.45 30.08 -37.13
CA ASN A 24 -16.24 30.82 -36.74
C ASN A 24 -16.55 32.19 -36.09
N CYS A 25 -15.55 32.79 -35.41
CA CYS A 25 -15.03 34.15 -35.71
C CYS A 25 -13.81 34.54 -34.83
N SER A 26 -12.96 35.38 -35.40
CA SER A 26 -11.55 35.66 -35.07
C SER A 26 -11.26 37.14 -34.72
N GLY A 27 -10.12 37.42 -34.06
CA GLY A 27 -9.46 38.74 -33.95
C GLY A 27 -8.88 39.00 -32.54
N GLY A 28 -7.65 39.48 -32.30
CA GLY A 28 -6.55 39.96 -33.14
C GLY A 28 -5.28 40.15 -32.29
N VAL A 29 -4.13 40.24 -32.97
CA VAL A 29 -2.78 40.36 -32.41
C VAL A 29 -2.43 41.83 -32.09
N ARG A 30 -1.77 42.08 -30.95
CA ARG A 30 -0.82 43.20 -30.78
C ARG A 30 0.41 42.70 -30.02
N ALA A 31 1.57 42.87 -30.65
CA ALA A 31 2.89 42.74 -30.04
C ALA A 31 3.30 44.09 -29.45
N VAL A 32 3.86 44.07 -28.24
CA VAL A 32 4.70 45.14 -27.67
C VAL A 32 5.89 44.46 -27.02
N SER A 33 7.09 44.93 -27.36
CA SER A 33 8.40 44.39 -27.01
C SER A 33 8.79 44.63 -25.53
N ASP A 34 9.67 43.75 -25.03
CA ASP A 34 10.22 43.64 -23.66
C ASP A 34 10.98 44.87 -23.12
N PRO A 35 11.17 44.92 -21.78
CA PRO A 35 12.54 44.93 -21.26
C PRO A 35 12.79 43.90 -20.13
N PRO A 36 14.07 43.59 -19.81
CA PRO A 36 14.48 42.34 -19.18
C PRO A 36 14.61 42.46 -17.67
N LEU A 37 14.01 41.55 -16.89
CA LEU A 37 14.38 41.37 -15.47
C LEU A 37 14.23 39.92 -14.98
N ASP A 38 15.40 39.40 -14.63
CA ASP A 38 15.76 38.59 -13.46
C ASP A 38 15.40 37.10 -13.38
N GLN A 39 16.46 36.31 -13.30
CA GLN A 39 16.47 34.87 -13.03
C GLN A 39 16.26 34.64 -11.54
N ARG A 40 15.01 34.49 -11.09
CA ARG A 40 14.64 33.82 -9.84
C ARG A 40 13.15 33.48 -9.88
N GLU A 41 12.81 32.31 -9.35
CA GLU A 41 11.48 31.69 -9.29
C GLU A 41 10.95 31.03 -10.58
N ILE A 42 11.31 29.75 -10.74
CA ILE A 42 10.34 28.76 -11.23
C ILE A 42 10.01 27.82 -10.07
N ALA A 43 8.73 27.89 -9.72
CA ALA A 43 8.02 27.08 -8.76
C ALA A 43 7.87 25.61 -9.19
N GLY A 44 7.51 24.78 -8.21
CA GLY A 44 6.38 23.88 -8.42
C GLY A 44 6.71 22.39 -8.49
N SER A 45 6.71 21.74 -7.32
CA SER A 45 6.14 20.40 -7.11
C SER A 45 6.00 20.16 -5.60
N ASP A 46 5.06 20.87 -4.98
CA ASP A 46 4.59 20.56 -3.64
C ASP A 46 3.92 19.20 -3.65
N LEU A 47 4.66 18.18 -3.22
CA LEU A 47 4.09 16.90 -2.88
C LEU A 47 3.25 17.10 -1.62
N ILE A 48 1.94 17.27 -1.80
CA ILE A 48 0.94 17.25 -0.74
C ILE A 48 1.02 15.87 -0.07
N ILE A 49 1.79 15.78 1.00
CA ILE A 49 1.56 14.78 2.04
C ILE A 49 0.17 15.11 2.55
N LEU A 50 -0.81 14.25 2.29
CA LEU A 50 -2.11 14.34 2.94
C LEU A 50 -1.90 14.18 4.44
N ASP A 51 -1.68 15.31 5.11
CA ASP A 51 -1.79 15.44 6.54
C ASP A 51 -3.21 14.98 6.92
N LYS A 52 -3.29 13.91 7.73
CA LYS A 52 -4.56 13.33 8.20
C LYS A 52 -5.37 14.31 9.09
N THR A 53 -4.90 15.54 9.31
CA THR A 53 -5.72 16.65 9.84
C THR A 53 -6.59 17.38 8.80
N SER A 54 -6.37 17.19 7.49
CA SER A 54 -7.13 17.87 6.41
C SER A 54 -8.57 17.35 6.19
N ILE A 55 -9.08 16.43 7.02
CA ILE A 55 -10.50 16.07 6.98
C ILE A 55 -11.40 17.25 7.46
N ARG A 56 -10.84 18.28 8.11
CA ARG A 56 -11.62 19.42 8.63
C ARG A 56 -12.02 20.50 7.63
N SER A 57 -11.50 20.55 6.39
CA SER A 57 -11.84 21.66 5.46
C SER A 57 -12.56 21.29 4.16
N CYS A 58 -12.87 20.01 3.88
CA CYS A 58 -13.49 19.65 2.60
C CYS A 58 -15.03 19.84 2.60
N ARG A 59 -15.50 21.09 2.52
CA ARG A 59 -16.80 21.38 1.88
C ARG A 59 -16.55 21.59 0.39
N GLY A 60 -16.77 20.54 -0.41
CA GLY A 60 -16.61 20.57 -1.85
C GLY A 60 -16.70 19.18 -2.50
N PRO A 61 -16.69 19.09 -3.85
CA PRO A 61 -16.96 17.87 -4.62
C PRO A 61 -16.06 16.66 -4.25
N VAL A 62 -14.85 16.94 -3.76
CA VAL A 62 -13.85 15.94 -3.32
C VAL A 62 -14.26 15.23 -2.02
N GLY A 63 -14.92 15.94 -1.08
CA GLY A 63 -15.51 15.33 0.12
C GLY A 63 -16.69 14.40 -0.20
N GLY A 64 -17.34 14.62 -1.35
CA GLY A 64 -18.37 13.73 -1.91
C GLY A 64 -17.79 12.49 -2.59
N TRP A 65 -16.52 12.48 -2.97
CA TRP A 65 -15.88 11.31 -3.58
C TRP A 65 -15.41 10.32 -2.51
N ILE A 66 -14.79 10.80 -1.42
CA ILE A 66 -14.45 9.98 -0.24
C ILE A 66 -15.72 9.34 0.35
N ARG A 67 -16.80 10.10 0.56
CA ARG A 67 -18.07 9.51 1.03
C ARG A 67 -18.70 8.51 0.04
N ARG A 68 -18.43 8.61 -1.26
CA ARG A 68 -18.95 7.67 -2.29
C ARG A 68 -18.11 6.39 -2.39
N SER A 69 -16.79 6.50 -2.32
CA SER A 69 -15.88 5.35 -2.26
C SER A 69 -16.13 4.52 -1.00
N TRP A 70 -16.39 5.18 0.13
CA TRP A 70 -16.74 4.51 1.39
C TRP A 70 -18.22 4.07 1.49
N ARG A 71 -19.15 4.57 0.67
CA ARG A 71 -20.52 4.01 0.57
C ARG A 71 -20.60 2.79 -0.35
N ARG A 72 -19.73 2.68 -1.36
CA ARG A 72 -19.57 1.47 -2.18
C ARG A 72 -19.06 0.27 -1.34
N TRP A 73 -18.45 0.56 -0.18
CA TRP A 73 -18.06 -0.42 0.85
C TRP A 73 -19.25 -1.23 1.42
N GLN A 74 -20.47 -0.65 1.51
CA GLN A 74 -21.63 -1.36 2.07
C GLN A 74 -22.31 -2.35 1.11
N TYR A 75 -22.13 -2.24 -0.21
CA TYR A 75 -22.81 -3.12 -1.16
C TYR A 75 -22.12 -4.49 -1.37
N SER A 76 -20.86 -4.63 -0.96
CA SER A 76 -20.13 -5.91 -1.05
C SER A 76 -20.17 -6.72 0.25
N ALA A 77 -20.60 -6.13 1.37
CA ALA A 77 -20.70 -6.80 2.67
C ALA A 77 -22.00 -7.63 2.86
N GLY A 78 -22.84 -7.72 1.83
CA GLY A 78 -24.14 -8.41 1.86
C GLY A 78 -24.11 -9.93 1.72
N VAL A 79 -22.96 -10.59 1.86
CA VAL A 79 -22.86 -12.07 1.84
C VAL A 79 -21.92 -12.52 2.97
N ALA A 80 -22.33 -12.28 4.21
CA ALA A 80 -21.62 -12.77 5.39
C ALA A 80 -22.61 -13.53 6.27
N ASP A 81 -22.98 -14.72 5.82
CA ASP A 81 -23.76 -15.67 6.63
C ASP A 81 -23.23 -17.09 6.35
N SER A 82 -21.90 -17.27 6.44
CA SER A 82 -21.18 -18.58 6.35
C SER A 82 -19.65 -18.47 6.57
N PHE A 83 -19.13 -17.62 7.47
CA PHE A 83 -17.67 -17.43 7.61
C PHE A 83 -17.10 -17.56 9.03
N GLU A 84 -17.94 -17.87 10.02
CA GLU A 84 -17.48 -18.13 11.39
C GLU A 84 -17.15 -19.61 11.56
N ALA A 85 -15.84 -19.94 11.61
CA ALA A 85 -15.23 -20.90 12.56
C ALA A 85 -13.95 -21.61 12.04
N VAL A 86 -13.63 -21.58 10.74
CA VAL A 86 -12.55 -22.47 10.22
C VAL A 86 -11.18 -21.79 10.02
N GLN A 87 -11.09 -20.47 9.86
CA GLN A 87 -9.79 -19.80 9.54
C GLN A 87 -9.10 -19.08 10.71
N ALA A 88 -9.80 -18.76 11.80
CA ALA A 88 -9.20 -18.08 12.96
C ALA A 88 -8.33 -19.00 13.84
N GLY A 89 -8.47 -20.33 13.72
CA GLY A 89 -7.84 -21.32 14.60
C GLY A 89 -6.46 -21.84 14.18
N THR A 90 -5.90 -21.43 13.03
CA THR A 90 -4.68 -22.07 12.47
C THR A 90 -3.52 -21.12 12.22
N LEU A 91 -3.63 -19.85 12.62
CA LEU A 91 -2.49 -18.93 12.64
C LEU A 91 -1.79 -19.05 14.00
N SER A 92 -1.06 -20.15 14.17
CA SER A 92 -0.18 -20.40 15.33
C SER A 92 0.75 -19.21 15.54
N ALA A 93 1.10 -18.92 16.80
CA ALA A 93 2.04 -17.87 17.23
C ALA A 93 3.46 -17.97 16.62
N ARG A 94 3.73 -18.99 15.80
CA ARG A 94 4.96 -19.16 15.02
C ARG A 94 4.65 -19.01 13.55
N LEU A 95 5.40 -18.15 12.86
CA LEU A 95 5.36 -18.04 11.41
C LEU A 95 5.49 -19.43 10.77
N GLN A 96 4.44 -19.83 10.06
CA GLN A 96 4.48 -21.04 9.24
C GLN A 96 5.48 -20.85 8.09
N SER A 97 5.97 -21.95 7.54
CA SER A 97 6.80 -21.85 6.33
C SER A 97 6.00 -21.16 5.21
N PRO A 98 6.61 -20.26 4.43
CA PRO A 98 5.92 -19.55 3.34
C PRO A 98 5.24 -20.51 2.35
N ARG A 99 5.85 -21.67 2.08
CA ARG A 99 5.30 -22.71 1.20
C ARG A 99 4.04 -23.37 1.77
N ILE A 100 3.97 -23.61 3.08
CA ILE A 100 2.78 -24.18 3.72
C ILE A 100 1.65 -23.16 3.69
N LEU A 101 1.94 -21.90 4.03
CA LEU A 101 0.96 -20.82 4.04
C LEU A 101 0.30 -20.64 2.66
N LEU A 102 1.08 -20.66 1.57
CA LEU A 102 0.55 -20.57 0.21
C LEU A 102 -0.41 -21.71 -0.12
N ARG A 103 -0.09 -22.94 0.29
CA ARG A 103 -0.89 -24.14 -0.02
C ARG A 103 -2.15 -24.26 0.83
N GLN A 104 -2.10 -23.84 2.09
CA GLN A 104 -3.20 -24.00 3.04
C GLN A 104 -4.21 -22.85 2.98
N THR A 105 -3.78 -21.68 2.50
CA THR A 105 -4.69 -20.54 2.32
C THR A 105 -5.56 -20.78 1.10
N ASN A 106 -6.89 -20.73 1.27
CA ASN A 106 -7.83 -20.83 0.16
C ASN A 106 -8.02 -19.46 -0.51
N TRP A 107 -7.10 -19.10 -1.40
CA TRP A 107 -7.02 -17.78 -2.02
C TRP A 107 -8.24 -17.40 -2.88
N SER A 108 -8.99 -18.37 -3.40
CA SER A 108 -10.19 -18.10 -4.21
C SER A 108 -11.35 -17.52 -3.39
N LEU A 109 -11.38 -17.84 -2.08
CA LEU A 109 -12.34 -17.28 -1.12
C LEU A 109 -11.89 -15.92 -0.57
N LEU A 110 -10.66 -15.48 -0.86
CA LEU A 110 -10.15 -14.19 -0.42
C LEU A 110 -10.32 -13.16 -1.53
N GLY A 111 -10.44 -11.89 -1.11
CA GLY A 111 -10.57 -10.75 -1.99
C GLY A 111 -9.37 -9.82 -1.87
N HIS A 112 -9.18 -9.04 -2.92
CA HIS A 112 -8.28 -7.90 -3.02
C HIS A 112 -9.01 -6.78 -3.80
N ALA A 113 -8.35 -5.64 -4.07
CA ALA A 113 -8.98 -4.45 -4.66
C ALA A 113 -9.72 -4.67 -6.00
N TYR A 114 -9.35 -5.72 -6.74
CA TYR A 114 -9.87 -6.00 -8.07
C TYR A 114 -10.67 -7.30 -8.15
N GLY A 115 -11.15 -7.83 -7.02
CA GLY A 115 -11.94 -9.07 -6.96
C GLY A 115 -11.21 -10.19 -6.21
N SER A 116 -11.37 -11.44 -6.68
CA SER A 116 -10.74 -12.63 -6.08
C SER A 116 -9.22 -12.52 -6.03
N ALA A 117 -8.60 -13.18 -5.02
CA ALA A 117 -7.17 -13.16 -4.76
C ALA A 117 -6.42 -14.40 -5.29
N GLU A 118 -6.99 -15.16 -6.23
CA GLU A 118 -6.33 -16.34 -6.84
C GLU A 118 -4.99 -16.03 -7.53
N ASP A 119 -4.76 -14.78 -7.93
CA ASP A 119 -3.51 -14.32 -8.54
C ASP A 119 -2.41 -13.98 -7.53
N VAL A 120 -2.77 -13.71 -6.27
CA VAL A 120 -1.85 -13.30 -5.20
C VAL A 120 -0.74 -14.32 -4.93
N PRO A 121 -0.99 -15.65 -4.85
CA PRO A 121 0.08 -16.65 -4.65
C PRO A 121 1.21 -16.56 -5.68
N ARG A 122 0.85 -16.31 -6.95
CA ARG A 122 1.82 -16.17 -8.03
C ARG A 122 2.67 -14.91 -7.86
N ALA A 123 2.07 -13.82 -7.42
CA ALA A 123 2.82 -12.61 -7.12
C ALA A 123 3.74 -12.79 -5.90
N LEU A 124 3.25 -13.41 -4.83
CA LEU A 124 4.03 -13.66 -3.61
C LEU A 124 5.28 -14.51 -3.88
N THR A 125 5.14 -15.62 -4.62
CA THR A 125 6.29 -16.47 -4.99
C THR A 125 7.35 -15.72 -5.79
N ARG A 126 6.93 -14.81 -6.67
CA ARG A 126 7.80 -13.97 -7.51
C ARG A 126 8.57 -12.89 -6.74
N LEU A 127 8.23 -12.61 -5.48
CA LEU A 127 9.07 -11.75 -4.62
C LEU A 127 10.46 -12.35 -4.37
N THR A 128 10.60 -13.65 -4.57
CA THR A 128 11.88 -14.35 -4.47
C THR A 128 12.38 -14.85 -5.82
N ASP A 129 11.89 -14.33 -6.94
CA ASP A 129 12.42 -14.70 -8.26
C ASP A 129 13.90 -14.29 -8.39
N ASP A 130 14.69 -14.99 -9.20
CA ASP A 130 16.10 -14.63 -9.45
C ASP A 130 16.20 -13.34 -10.27
N ALA A 131 15.22 -13.08 -11.14
CA ALA A 131 15.17 -11.91 -12.00
C ALA A 131 14.67 -10.66 -11.22
N PRO A 132 15.47 -9.57 -11.17
CA PRO A 132 15.15 -8.38 -10.37
C PRO A 132 13.89 -7.63 -10.85
N ASP A 133 13.62 -7.63 -12.15
CA ASP A 133 12.43 -7.05 -12.77
C ASP A 133 11.16 -7.82 -12.38
N VAL A 134 11.24 -9.14 -12.29
CA VAL A 134 10.15 -10.00 -11.81
C VAL A 134 9.84 -9.71 -10.35
N ARG A 135 10.87 -9.57 -9.49
CA ARG A 135 10.70 -9.15 -8.09
C ARG A 135 10.07 -7.76 -7.97
N ALA A 136 10.52 -6.81 -8.79
CA ALA A 136 9.95 -5.47 -8.82
C ALA A 136 8.47 -5.47 -9.25
N ALA A 137 8.10 -6.27 -10.25
CA ALA A 137 6.71 -6.44 -10.66
C ALA A 137 5.85 -7.09 -9.57
N ALA A 138 6.40 -8.09 -8.87
CA ALA A 138 5.75 -8.74 -7.74
C ALA A 138 5.52 -7.76 -6.57
N LEU A 139 6.50 -6.92 -6.24
CA LEU A 139 6.34 -5.89 -5.22
C LEU A 139 5.23 -4.90 -5.58
N ARG A 140 5.15 -4.45 -6.85
CA ARG A 140 4.07 -3.58 -7.32
C ARG A 140 2.70 -4.25 -7.20
N HIS A 141 2.64 -5.56 -7.41
CA HIS A 141 1.38 -6.31 -7.30
C HIS A 141 0.82 -6.30 -5.87
N LEU A 142 1.65 -6.10 -4.84
CA LEU A 142 1.16 -6.02 -3.46
C LEU A 142 0.17 -4.88 -3.21
N GLU A 143 0.19 -3.81 -4.01
CA GLU A 143 -0.83 -2.76 -3.93
C GLU A 143 -2.25 -3.32 -3.95
N ARG A 144 -2.49 -4.40 -4.70
CA ARG A 144 -3.82 -4.98 -4.85
C ARG A 144 -4.39 -5.47 -3.52
N VAL A 145 -3.54 -5.97 -2.64
CA VAL A 145 -3.95 -6.50 -1.33
C VAL A 145 -4.00 -5.41 -0.26
N ASN A 146 -3.70 -4.14 -0.57
CA ASN A 146 -3.81 -3.03 0.39
C ASN A 146 -4.15 -1.67 -0.27
N HIS A 147 -4.86 -1.69 -1.39
CA HIS A 147 -5.05 -0.54 -2.27
C HIS A 147 -5.76 0.61 -1.55
N GLN A 148 -5.21 1.83 -1.68
CA GLN A 148 -5.74 3.05 -1.04
C GLN A 148 -5.99 2.89 0.47
N ASN A 149 -5.07 2.18 1.15
CA ASN A 149 -5.12 1.89 2.59
C ASN A 149 -6.35 1.11 3.04
N THR A 150 -7.00 0.40 2.10
CA THR A 150 -8.06 -0.54 2.42
C THR A 150 -7.42 -1.89 2.71
N ILE A 151 -7.75 -2.47 3.86
CA ILE A 151 -7.37 -3.84 4.20
C ILE A 151 -8.37 -4.78 3.53
N TYR A 152 -7.88 -5.85 2.92
CA TYR A 152 -8.67 -6.88 2.28
C TYR A 152 -8.42 -8.22 2.96
N SER A 153 -9.30 -9.21 2.74
CA SER A 153 -9.14 -10.53 3.35
C SER A 153 -7.84 -11.24 2.92
N ALA A 154 -7.24 -10.87 1.77
CA ALA A 154 -5.93 -11.34 1.35
C ALA A 154 -4.73 -10.65 2.05
N THR A 155 -4.91 -9.53 2.75
CA THR A 155 -3.79 -8.74 3.31
C THR A 155 -3.04 -9.50 4.40
N ALA A 156 -3.76 -10.08 5.38
CA ALA A 156 -3.15 -10.80 6.49
C ALA A 156 -2.31 -12.00 6.04
N PRO A 157 -2.80 -12.94 5.20
CA PRO A 157 -1.96 -14.03 4.71
C PRO A 157 -0.80 -13.55 3.84
N ALA A 158 -0.97 -12.48 3.04
CA ALA A 158 0.15 -11.89 2.31
C ALA A 158 1.23 -11.34 3.26
N ALA A 159 0.85 -10.66 4.34
CA ALA A 159 1.78 -10.14 5.33
C ALA A 159 2.55 -11.23 6.06
N LEU A 160 1.88 -12.33 6.43
CA LEU A 160 2.54 -13.49 7.03
C LEU A 160 3.51 -14.18 6.07
N TYR A 161 3.15 -14.26 4.78
CA TYR A 161 4.06 -14.77 3.75
C TYR A 161 5.33 -13.91 3.66
N ILE A 162 5.15 -12.59 3.55
CA ILE A 162 6.24 -11.62 3.44
C ILE A 162 7.16 -11.70 4.66
N ALA A 163 6.60 -11.73 5.87
CA ALA A 163 7.35 -11.92 7.11
C ALA A 163 8.18 -13.22 7.08
N GLY A 164 7.64 -14.29 6.51
CA GLY A 164 8.31 -15.58 6.36
C GLY A 164 9.45 -15.62 5.33
N ILE A 165 9.48 -14.72 4.34
CA ILE A 165 10.54 -14.66 3.31
C ILE A 165 11.61 -13.61 3.57
N LEU A 166 11.53 -12.80 4.63
CA LEU A 166 12.50 -11.73 4.87
C LEU A 166 13.96 -12.25 4.93
N ASN A 167 14.18 -13.47 5.41
CA ASN A 167 15.51 -14.09 5.50
C ASN A 167 16.00 -14.74 4.19
N ASP A 168 15.19 -14.69 3.13
CA ASP A 168 15.62 -15.19 1.84
C ASP A 168 16.74 -14.30 1.27
N PRO A 169 17.89 -14.85 0.84
CA PRO A 169 18.97 -14.05 0.26
C PRO A 169 18.54 -13.22 -0.95
N ARG A 170 17.50 -13.64 -1.68
CA ARG A 170 16.97 -12.94 -2.86
C ARG A 170 16.22 -11.65 -2.50
N THR A 171 15.96 -11.40 -1.20
CA THR A 171 15.47 -10.08 -0.73
C THR A 171 16.60 -9.09 -0.45
N ILE A 172 17.87 -9.51 -0.40
CA ILE A 172 19.02 -8.60 -0.18
C ILE A 172 19.17 -7.59 -1.33
N PRO A 173 19.22 -8.02 -2.62
CA PRO A 173 19.64 -7.12 -3.69
C PRO A 173 18.68 -5.94 -3.84
N ALA A 174 19.25 -4.81 -4.22
CA ALA A 174 18.47 -3.65 -4.56
C ALA A 174 17.64 -3.91 -5.83
N ILE A 175 16.43 -3.37 -5.85
CA ILE A 175 15.56 -3.42 -7.03
C ILE A 175 15.08 -2.02 -7.38
N ASN A 176 14.87 -1.77 -8.67
CA ASN A 176 14.20 -0.57 -9.12
C ASN A 176 12.70 -0.86 -9.26
N ALA A 177 11.92 -0.40 -8.29
CA ALA A 177 10.47 -0.41 -8.38
C ALA A 177 9.93 1.01 -8.28
N ASN A 178 9.42 1.53 -9.40
CA ASN A 178 8.51 2.68 -9.38
C ASN A 178 7.19 2.22 -8.78
N PHE A 179 7.05 2.38 -7.46
CA PHE A 179 5.84 2.06 -6.71
C PHE A 179 5.24 3.35 -6.17
N SER A 180 3.96 3.62 -6.44
CA SER A 180 3.36 4.93 -6.12
C SER A 180 3.43 5.30 -4.62
N ALA A 181 3.64 4.32 -3.74
CA ALA A 181 3.77 4.52 -2.30
C ALA A 181 5.22 4.62 -1.79
N LEU A 182 6.25 4.50 -2.65
CA LEU A 182 7.67 4.59 -2.28
C LEU A 182 8.40 5.53 -3.26
N PRO A 183 9.27 6.46 -2.79
CA PRO A 183 10.08 7.27 -3.69
C PRO A 183 10.94 6.35 -4.56
N THR A 184 11.08 6.71 -5.84
CA THR A 184 11.89 5.99 -6.83
C THR A 184 13.32 5.90 -6.36
N THR A 185 13.67 4.80 -5.70
CA THR A 185 14.97 4.62 -5.07
C THR A 185 15.40 3.17 -5.23
N ASN A 186 16.65 2.98 -5.63
CA ASN A 186 17.30 1.68 -5.73
C ASN A 186 17.58 1.18 -4.30
N ARG A 187 16.60 0.51 -3.70
CA ARG A 187 16.64 0.04 -2.30
C ARG A 187 16.59 -1.48 -2.26
N SER A 188 17.16 -2.05 -1.20
CA SER A 188 17.04 -3.48 -0.93
C SER A 188 15.56 -3.88 -0.93
N LEU A 189 15.21 -4.97 -1.63
CA LEU A 189 13.83 -5.49 -1.59
C LEU A 189 13.41 -5.76 -0.14
N ARG A 190 14.33 -6.22 0.72
CA ARG A 190 14.07 -6.44 2.14
C ARG A 190 13.61 -5.18 2.85
N ALA A 191 14.29 -4.04 2.65
CA ALA A 191 13.91 -2.76 3.24
C ALA A 191 12.49 -2.36 2.79
N MET A 192 12.19 -2.53 1.49
CA MET A 192 10.86 -2.22 0.94
C MET A 192 9.76 -3.13 1.51
N LEU A 193 10.04 -4.41 1.72
CA LEU A 193 9.11 -5.36 2.34
C LEU A 193 8.88 -5.05 3.83
N LEU A 194 9.92 -4.62 4.55
CA LEU A 194 9.81 -4.16 5.93
C LEU A 194 8.92 -2.91 6.02
N ASP A 195 9.13 -1.93 5.13
CA ASP A 195 8.27 -0.74 5.05
C ASP A 195 6.81 -1.11 4.78
N TRP A 196 6.58 -2.05 3.85
CA TRP A 196 5.23 -2.52 3.53
C TRP A 196 4.58 -3.19 4.75
N LEU A 197 5.29 -4.05 5.48
CA LEU A 197 4.78 -4.66 6.72
C LEU A 197 4.44 -3.61 7.79
N GLY A 198 5.30 -2.59 7.95
CA GLY A 198 5.05 -1.46 8.84
C GLY A 198 3.80 -0.68 8.45
N ALA A 199 3.62 -0.38 7.17
CA ALA A 199 2.44 0.29 6.66
C ALA A 199 1.16 -0.52 6.94
N MET A 200 1.19 -1.84 6.78
CA MET A 200 0.04 -2.71 7.10
C MET A 200 -0.31 -2.68 8.58
N ALA A 201 0.69 -2.70 9.46
CA ALA A 201 0.45 -2.55 10.88
C ALA A 201 -0.15 -1.18 11.23
N ASP A 202 0.28 -0.13 10.54
CA ASP A 202 -0.23 1.23 10.73
C ASP A 202 -1.68 1.41 10.31
N ASP A 203 -2.07 0.83 9.17
CA ASP A 203 -3.43 0.92 8.62
C ASP A 203 -4.48 0.30 9.56
N VAL A 204 -4.05 -0.56 10.49
CA VAL A 204 -4.91 -1.13 11.55
C VAL A 204 -4.55 -0.64 12.96
N SER A 205 -3.81 0.47 13.07
CA SER A 205 -3.44 1.09 14.35
C SER A 205 -4.63 1.66 15.12
N ALA A 206 -4.47 1.81 16.43
CA ALA A 206 -5.47 2.43 17.29
C ALA A 206 -5.75 3.89 16.87
N GLN A 207 -4.77 4.58 16.29
CA GLN A 207 -4.98 5.92 15.76
C GLN A 207 -5.89 5.92 14.53
N VAL A 208 -5.70 4.99 13.59
CA VAL A 208 -6.56 4.88 12.41
C VAL A 208 -7.98 4.52 12.82
N GLU A 209 -8.13 3.60 13.78
CA GLU A 209 -9.43 3.25 14.36
C GLU A 209 -10.14 4.46 14.98
N ARG A 210 -9.44 5.27 15.79
CA ARG A 210 -10.01 6.50 16.38
C ARG A 210 -10.48 7.49 15.32
N VAL A 211 -9.78 7.58 14.19
CA VAL A 211 -10.19 8.45 13.07
C VAL A 211 -11.41 7.85 12.37
N ALA A 212 -11.42 6.55 12.09
CA ALA A 212 -12.53 5.85 11.46
C ALA A 212 -13.83 5.98 12.29
N ALA A 213 -13.74 5.80 13.61
CA ALA A 213 -14.88 5.92 14.53
C ALA A 213 -15.50 7.34 14.52
N LYS A 214 -14.69 8.39 14.41
CA LYS A 214 -15.18 9.79 14.26
C LYS A 214 -16.00 10.00 13.00
N HIS A 215 -15.88 9.11 12.02
CA HIS A 215 -16.63 9.12 10.77
C HIS A 215 -17.71 8.03 10.70
N GLY A 216 -17.98 7.34 11.82
CA GLY A 216 -19.02 6.32 11.91
C GLY A 216 -18.63 4.95 11.36
N PHE A 217 -17.33 4.66 11.23
CA PHE A 217 -16.83 3.36 10.78
C PHE A 217 -16.30 2.53 11.95
N ALA A 218 -16.76 1.29 12.07
CA ALA A 218 -16.32 0.31 13.06
C ALA A 218 -15.18 -0.55 12.50
N LEU A 219 -14.00 0.04 12.32
CA LEU A 219 -12.84 -0.65 11.72
C LEU A 219 -12.43 -1.91 12.50
N ALA A 220 -12.55 -1.88 13.84
CA ALA A 220 -12.16 -2.99 14.70
C ALA A 220 -13.05 -4.24 14.55
N GLU A 221 -14.24 -4.10 13.99
CA GLU A 221 -15.20 -5.20 13.78
C GLU A 221 -14.98 -5.93 12.46
N LEU A 222 -14.12 -5.39 11.58
CA LEU A 222 -13.89 -5.98 10.26
C LEU A 222 -13.04 -7.26 10.39
N PRO A 223 -13.49 -8.40 9.82
CA PRO A 223 -12.73 -9.66 9.89
C PRO A 223 -11.29 -9.54 9.40
N GLU A 224 -11.06 -8.80 8.32
CA GLU A 224 -9.73 -8.58 7.74
C GLU A 224 -8.81 -7.74 8.63
N VAL A 225 -9.37 -6.78 9.38
CA VAL A 225 -8.64 -5.98 10.37
C VAL A 225 -8.28 -6.83 11.58
N ILE A 226 -9.24 -7.63 12.07
CA ILE A 226 -9.02 -8.59 13.16
C ILE A 226 -7.90 -9.57 12.79
N ALA A 227 -7.97 -10.15 11.58
CA ALA A 227 -6.95 -11.09 11.09
C ALA A 227 -5.56 -10.45 10.98
N LEU A 228 -5.46 -9.23 10.45
CA LEU A 228 -4.17 -8.53 10.34
C LEU A 228 -3.60 -8.12 11.72
N ARG A 229 -4.46 -7.75 12.68
CA ARG A 229 -4.05 -7.51 14.06
C ARG A 229 -3.53 -8.79 14.73
N ALA A 230 -4.22 -9.91 14.54
CA ALA A 230 -3.79 -11.21 15.05
C ALA A 230 -2.42 -11.66 14.48
N ALA A 231 -2.06 -11.21 13.29
CA ALA A 231 -0.76 -11.49 12.67
C ALA A 231 0.41 -10.68 13.27
N ARG A 232 0.15 -9.61 14.04
CA ARG A 232 1.19 -8.67 14.52
C ARG A 232 2.32 -9.33 15.32
N PRO A 233 2.08 -10.25 16.28
CA PRO A 233 3.17 -10.89 17.01
C PRO A 233 4.13 -11.64 16.09
N ALA A 234 3.58 -12.38 15.11
CA ALA A 234 4.38 -13.11 14.14
C ALA A 234 5.18 -12.18 13.22
N ILE A 235 4.57 -11.07 12.78
CA ILE A 235 5.26 -10.02 12.00
C ILE A 235 6.39 -9.40 12.84
N PHE A 236 6.13 -9.04 14.10
CA PHE A 236 7.14 -8.47 14.99
C PHE A 236 8.34 -9.41 15.17
N ASP A 237 8.08 -10.71 15.36
CA ASP A 237 9.12 -11.73 15.49
C ASP A 237 10.03 -11.84 14.25
N ALA A 238 9.48 -11.61 13.05
CA ALA A 238 10.29 -11.52 11.84
C ALA A 238 11.06 -10.20 11.74
N VAL A 239 10.38 -9.08 11.94
CA VAL A 239 10.95 -7.73 11.80
C VAL A 239 12.09 -7.50 12.79
N ARG A 240 11.94 -7.94 14.05
CA ARG A 240 12.92 -7.64 15.12
C ARG A 240 14.33 -8.19 14.85
N ARG A 241 14.47 -9.15 13.94
CA ARG A 241 15.77 -9.72 13.54
C ARG A 241 16.64 -8.72 12.77
N TYR A 242 16.03 -7.68 12.21
CA TYR A 242 16.69 -6.70 11.34
C TYR A 242 16.96 -5.36 12.03
N LEU A 243 16.66 -5.24 13.34
CA LEU A 243 16.86 -3.99 14.10
C LEU A 243 18.32 -3.55 14.21
N ASN A 244 19.26 -4.47 13.97
CA ASN A 244 20.70 -4.24 13.98
C ASN A 244 21.35 -4.67 12.65
N ASP A 245 20.60 -4.64 11.54
CA ASP A 245 21.15 -5.02 10.23
C ASP A 245 22.31 -4.09 9.83
N ARG A 246 23.29 -4.64 9.11
CA ARG A 246 24.47 -3.90 8.62
C ARG A 246 24.09 -2.94 7.50
N ASP A 247 23.06 -3.28 6.73
CA ASP A 247 22.46 -2.37 5.78
C ASP A 247 21.61 -1.34 6.53
N ASP A 248 22.03 -0.08 6.45
CA ASP A 248 21.38 1.07 7.08
C ASP A 248 19.92 1.22 6.71
N ASP A 249 19.57 0.94 5.45
CA ASP A 249 18.22 1.11 4.93
C ASP A 249 17.32 0.00 5.48
N VAL A 250 17.81 -1.24 5.49
CA VAL A 250 17.13 -2.38 6.12
C VAL A 250 16.93 -2.12 7.62
N ARG A 251 17.96 -1.63 8.32
CA ARG A 251 17.90 -1.35 9.76
C ARG A 251 16.86 -0.28 10.09
N ARG A 252 16.86 0.84 9.36
CA ARG A 252 15.90 1.95 9.55
C ARG A 252 14.46 1.50 9.27
N SER A 253 14.23 0.81 8.15
CA SER A 253 12.94 0.21 7.83
C SER A 253 12.46 -0.77 8.89
N ALA A 254 13.35 -1.60 9.43
CA ALA A 254 13.02 -2.54 10.51
C ALA A 254 12.62 -1.81 11.81
N ILE A 255 13.34 -0.74 12.19
CA ILE A 255 13.02 0.07 13.38
C ILE A 255 11.64 0.70 13.25
N VAL A 256 11.35 1.32 12.10
CA VAL A 256 10.05 1.95 11.84
C VAL A 256 8.94 0.91 11.83
N ALA A 257 9.10 -0.18 11.08
CA ALA A 257 8.12 -1.26 11.00
C ALA A 257 7.84 -1.87 12.38
N ALA A 258 8.90 -2.14 13.17
CA ALA A 258 8.74 -2.65 14.52
C ALA A 258 7.94 -1.68 15.40
N GLY A 259 8.26 -0.38 15.37
CA GLY A 259 7.51 0.62 16.13
C GLY A 259 6.02 0.69 15.75
N LEU A 260 5.68 0.52 14.47
CA LEU A 260 4.28 0.47 14.01
C LEU A 260 3.55 -0.80 14.46
N VAL A 261 4.24 -1.95 14.42
CA VAL A 261 3.68 -3.23 14.88
C VAL A 261 3.46 -3.21 16.40
N LEU A 262 4.35 -2.55 17.16
CA LEU A 262 4.27 -2.40 18.61
C LEU A 262 3.15 -1.46 19.12
N ASP A 263 2.33 -0.89 18.23
CA ASP A 263 1.07 -0.23 18.63
C ASP A 263 0.11 -1.22 19.33
N ALA A 264 0.26 -2.53 19.07
CA ALA A 264 -0.47 -3.58 19.75
C ALA A 264 -0.15 -3.65 21.27
N PRO A 265 -1.16 -3.67 22.17
CA PRO A 265 -0.94 -3.67 23.61
C PRO A 265 -0.20 -4.91 24.12
N GLU A 266 -0.43 -6.07 23.51
CA GLU A 266 0.23 -7.34 23.85
C GLU A 266 1.75 -7.32 23.58
N LEU A 267 2.23 -6.39 22.75
CA LEU A 267 3.66 -6.22 22.46
C LEU A 267 4.29 -5.03 23.19
N ALA A 268 3.54 -4.34 24.08
CA ALA A 268 3.97 -3.10 24.72
C ALA A 268 5.27 -3.25 25.53
N SER A 269 5.56 -4.45 26.05
CA SER A 269 6.80 -4.75 26.79
C SER A 269 8.08 -4.53 25.97
N HIS A 270 8.00 -4.54 24.65
CA HIS A 270 9.14 -4.32 23.76
C HIS A 270 9.41 -2.84 23.44
N ARG A 271 8.48 -1.93 23.75
CA ARG A 271 8.59 -0.51 23.40
C ARG A 271 9.82 0.19 23.99
N PRO A 272 10.23 -0.05 25.26
CA PRO A 272 11.38 0.64 25.84
C PRO A 272 12.68 0.43 25.05
N ALA A 273 12.87 -0.76 24.48
CA ALA A 273 14.05 -1.09 23.68
C ALA A 273 14.11 -0.35 22.34
N LEU A 274 12.96 0.04 21.77
CA LEU A 274 12.89 0.78 20.50
C LEU A 274 12.93 2.31 20.68
N LEU A 275 12.80 2.84 21.89
CA LEU A 275 12.80 4.29 22.11
C LEU A 275 14.10 4.97 21.60
N PRO A 276 15.32 4.50 21.94
CA PRO A 276 16.54 5.15 21.43
C PRO A 276 16.67 5.04 19.89
N PRO A 277 16.50 3.86 19.25
CA PRO A 277 16.56 3.77 17.78
C PRO A 277 15.51 4.63 17.06
N LEU A 278 14.29 4.74 17.59
CA LEU A 278 13.27 5.61 17.00
C LEU A 278 13.62 7.09 17.09
N ARG A 279 14.26 7.52 18.18
CA ARG A 279 14.76 8.90 18.31
C ARG A 279 15.88 9.18 17.31
N GLU A 280 16.77 8.21 17.09
CA GLU A 280 17.82 8.31 16.09
C GLU A 280 17.24 8.41 14.68
N VAL A 281 16.27 7.56 14.33
CA VAL A 281 15.53 7.65 13.05
C VAL A 281 14.89 9.02 12.89
N LEU A 282 14.19 9.51 13.91
CA LEU A 282 13.55 10.84 13.85
C LEU A 282 14.56 11.97 13.60
N ALA A 283 15.75 11.91 14.21
CA ALA A 283 16.75 12.94 14.07
C ALA A 283 17.50 12.88 12.72
N ASN A 284 17.85 11.67 12.27
CA ASN A 284 18.91 11.49 11.28
C ASN A 284 18.48 10.75 10.00
N ASP A 285 17.31 10.11 9.96
CA ASP A 285 16.91 9.32 8.79
C ASP A 285 16.69 10.23 7.58
N PRO A 286 17.29 9.97 6.41
CA PRO A 286 17.08 10.78 5.21
C PRO A 286 15.64 10.71 4.68
N ASP A 287 14.91 9.59 4.88
CA ASP A 287 13.51 9.47 4.47
C ASP A 287 12.59 10.22 5.44
N ARG A 288 11.98 11.31 4.95
CA ARG A 288 11.01 12.11 5.70
C ARG A 288 9.83 11.31 6.23
N ARG A 289 9.46 10.21 5.57
CA ARG A 289 8.35 9.34 5.99
C ARG A 289 8.75 8.52 7.19
N HIS A 290 9.97 7.98 7.22
CA HIS A 290 10.50 7.32 8.41
C HIS A 290 10.54 8.28 9.60
N ARG A 291 11.00 9.53 9.40
CA ARG A 291 10.96 10.55 10.45
C ARG A 291 9.52 10.84 10.92
N ALA A 292 8.57 10.98 10.00
CA ALA A 292 7.17 11.20 10.34
C ALA A 292 6.55 10.03 11.13
N TYR A 293 6.86 8.79 10.72
CA TYR A 293 6.45 7.60 11.45
C TYR A 293 7.07 7.55 12.84
N ALA A 294 8.39 7.73 12.95
CA ALA A 294 9.09 7.74 14.23
C ALA A 294 8.52 8.78 15.21
N LYS A 295 8.28 10.02 14.73
CA LYS A 295 7.61 11.06 15.53
C LYS A 295 6.25 10.61 16.03
N ARG A 296 5.42 10.03 15.16
CA ARG A 296 4.07 9.59 15.51
C ARG A 296 4.08 8.42 16.50
N ILE A 297 4.99 7.47 16.33
CA ILE A 297 5.17 6.32 17.23
C ILE A 297 5.55 6.82 18.63
N LEU A 298 6.57 7.69 18.71
CA LEU A 298 7.03 8.27 19.98
C LEU A 298 5.90 9.03 20.70
N LEU A 299 5.18 9.90 19.99
CA LEU A 299 4.02 10.61 20.53
C LEU A 299 2.91 9.65 20.98
N GLY A 300 2.63 8.60 20.20
CA GLY A 300 1.63 7.58 20.52
C GLY A 300 1.97 6.79 21.77
N TRP A 301 3.25 6.66 22.12
CA TRP A 301 3.72 6.02 23.36
C TRP A 301 3.91 7.01 24.52
N GLY A 302 3.57 8.29 24.33
CA GLY A 302 3.76 9.34 25.34
C GLY A 302 5.23 9.73 25.57
N ALA A 303 6.14 9.36 24.65
CA ALA A 303 7.54 9.76 24.73
C ALA A 303 7.74 11.14 24.08
N THR A 304 8.46 12.02 24.76
CA THR A 304 8.83 13.34 24.21
C THR A 304 9.78 13.17 23.03
N PRO A 305 9.42 13.66 21.83
CA PRO A 305 10.36 13.77 20.71
C PRO A 305 11.53 14.69 21.11
N PRO A 306 12.75 14.48 20.59
CA PRO A 306 13.89 15.32 20.94
C PRO A 306 13.77 16.78 20.49
N PHE A 307 12.79 17.14 19.64
CA PHE A 307 12.52 18.49 19.15
C PHE A 307 11.04 18.71 18.85
#